data_AF-A0AAD6S7H8-F1
#
_entry.id   AF-A0AAD6S7H8-F1
#
_cell.length_a   1.000
_cell.length_b   1.000
_cell.length_c   1.000
_cell.angle_alpha   90.00
_cell.angle_beta   90.00
_cell.angle_gamma   90.00
#
_symmetry.space_group_name_H-M   'P 1'
#
loop_
_entity.id
_entity.type
_entity.pdbx_description
1 polymer ?
#
loop_
_entity_poly.entity_id
_entity_poly.type
_entity_poly.pdbx_seq_one_letter_code
_entity_poly.pdbx_strand_id
1 'polypeptide(L)' 'GLQEAPLYPNYALFSSPAERIYESNLPRLKTIKAQVDPQNVMGLAGGWKV' A
#
# COMPACT_ATOMS: atom_id res chain seq x y z
N GLY A 1 -12.03 17.12 -12.41
CA GLY A 1 -10.66 16.61 -12.59
C GLY A 1 -10.35 15.66 -11.44
N LEU A 2 -9.87 14.46 -11.75
CA LEU A 2 -9.59 13.34 -10.84
C LEU A 2 -8.52 13.61 -9.75
N GLN A 3 -8.12 14.87 -9.54
CA GLN A 3 -6.94 15.22 -8.74
C GLN A 3 -7.17 15.15 -7.22
N GLU A 4 -8.43 15.04 -6.76
CA GLU A 4 -8.77 15.04 -5.33
C GLU A 4 -9.76 13.94 -4.93
N ALA A 5 -9.74 12.79 -5.61
CA ALA A 5 -10.43 11.64 -5.05
C ALA A 5 -9.75 11.29 -3.71
N PRO A 6 -10.48 11.22 -2.58
CA PRO A 6 -9.88 10.84 -1.31
C PRO A 6 -9.18 9.49 -1.50
N LEU A 7 -7.90 9.42 -1.15
CA LEU A 7 -7.05 8.24 -1.30
C LEU A 7 -7.42 7.19 -0.24
N TYR A 8 -8.66 6.69 -0.34
CA TYR A 8 -9.09 5.57 0.43
C TYR A 8 -8.58 4.29 -0.24
N PRO A 9 -7.73 3.48 0.43
CA PRO A 9 -7.09 2.32 -0.20
C PRO A 9 -8.07 1.35 -0.87
N ASN A 10 -9.32 1.28 -0.39
CA ASN A 10 -10.36 0.40 -0.93
C ASN A 10 -11.06 0.94 -2.19
N TYR A 11 -10.85 2.22 -2.54
CA TYR A 11 -11.38 2.84 -3.77
C TYR A 11 -10.28 3.39 -4.69
N ALA A 12 -9.03 3.41 -4.22
CA ALA A 12 -7.90 3.85 -5.02
C ALA A 12 -7.70 2.91 -6.23
N LEU A 13 -7.65 3.49 -7.44
CA LEU A 13 -7.34 2.76 -8.67
C LEU A 13 -5.98 2.10 -8.54
N PHE A 14 -5.84 0.83 -8.96
CA PHE A 14 -4.64 -0.03 -8.85
C PHE A 14 -3.32 0.60 -9.37
N SER A 15 -3.39 1.73 -10.08
CA SER A 15 -2.25 2.52 -10.55
C SER A 15 -1.75 3.58 -9.54
N SER A 16 -2.44 3.80 -8.43
CA SER A 16 -2.02 4.76 -7.41
C SER A 16 -0.81 4.24 -6.62
N PRO A 17 0.34 4.93 -6.59
CA PRO A 17 1.51 4.44 -5.87
C PRO A 17 1.22 4.36 -4.35
N ALA A 18 1.73 3.31 -3.70
CA ALA A 18 1.53 3.06 -2.26
C ALA A 18 2.04 4.22 -1.39
N GLU A 19 3.07 4.94 -1.86
CA GLU A 19 3.62 6.16 -1.26
C GLU A 19 2.57 7.26 -1.11
N ARG A 20 1.68 7.41 -2.11
CA ARG A 20 0.61 8.41 -2.04
C ARG A 20 -0.54 7.95 -1.15
N ILE A 21 -0.77 6.64 -1.03
CA ILE A 21 -1.90 6.09 -0.29
C ILE A 21 -1.61 6.06 1.22
N TYR A 22 -0.38 5.69 1.59
CA TYR A 22 0.01 5.51 2.99
C TYR A 22 0.90 6.61 3.53
N GLU A 23 1.51 7.41 2.66
CA GLU A 23 2.34 8.57 3.02
C GLU A 23 3.33 8.26 4.16
N SER A 24 3.22 8.98 5.29
CA SER A 24 4.05 8.84 6.47
C SER A 24 3.95 7.47 7.17
N ASN A 25 2.91 6.70 6.88
CA ASN A 25 2.73 5.35 7.43
C ASN A 25 3.44 4.25 6.62
N LEU A 26 3.85 4.52 5.37
CA LEU A 26 4.49 3.53 4.51
C LEU A 26 5.75 2.89 5.15
N PRO A 27 6.66 3.65 5.79
CA PRO A 27 7.83 3.05 6.45
C PRO A 27 7.44 2.06 7.56
N ARG A 28 6.40 2.36 8.33
CA ARG A 28 5.90 1.46 9.39
C ARG A 28 5.31 0.19 8.80
N LEU A 29 4.56 0.28 7.70
CA LEU A 29 4.00 -0.87 7.01
C LEU A 29 5.09 -1.79 6.44
N LYS A 30 6.17 -1.22 5.88
CA LYS A 30 7.35 -1.97 5.44
C LYS A 30 8.00 -2.77 6.56
N THR A 31 8.17 -2.15 7.73
CA THR A 31 8.71 -2.83 8.93
C THR A 31 7.81 -3.98 9.37
N ILE A 32 6.49 -3.77 9.43
CA ILE A 32 5.53 -4.81 9.80
C ILE A 32 5.58 -5.97 8.80
N LYS A 33 5.60 -5.68 7.49
CA LYS A 33 5.71 -6.72 6.45
C LYS A 33 6.98 -7.54 6.61
N ALA A 34 8.12 -6.89 6.86
CA ALA A 34 9.39 -7.60 7.08
C ALA A 34 9.35 -8.50 8.33
N GLN A 35 8.60 -8.12 9.37
CA GLN A 35 8.45 -8.92 10.59
C GLN A 35 7.45 -10.08 10.44
N VAL A 36 6.35 -9.87 9.72
CA VAL A 36 5.22 -10.82 9.65
C VAL A 36 5.29 -11.72 8.41
N ASP A 37 5.75 -11.20 7.28
CA ASP A 37 5.84 -11.90 5.99
C ASP A 37 7.27 -11.80 5.40
N PRO A 38 8.31 -12.25 6.13
CA PRO A 38 9.71 -12.11 5.70
C PRO A 38 10.04 -12.87 4.41
N GLN A 39 9.29 -13.92 4.11
CA GLN A 39 9.46 -14.75 2.91
C GLN A 39 8.57 -14.31 1.74
N ASN A 40 7.80 -13.22 1.91
CA ASN A 40 6.91 -12.68 0.91
C ASN A 40 5.90 -13.71 0.36
N VAL A 41 5.41 -14.60 1.22
CA VAL A 41 4.40 -15.62 0.88
C VAL A 41 3.13 -14.95 0.35
N MET A 42 2.77 -13.80 0.92
CA MET A 42 1.60 -13.02 0.53
C MET A 42 1.89 -12.01 -0.60
N GLY A 43 3.04 -12.09 -1.26
CA GLY A 43 3.46 -11.14 -2.29
C GLY A 43 2.53 -11.01 -3.49
N LEU A 44 1.75 -12.05 -3.79
CA LEU A 44 0.75 -12.06 -4.87
C LEU A 44 -0.68 -11.79 -4.38
N ALA A 45 -0.88 -11.64 -3.07
CA ALA A 45 -2.19 -11.26 -2.53
C ALA A 45 -2.60 -9.86 -3.01
N GLY A 46 -3.90 -9.63 -3.07
CA GLY A 46 -4.49 -8.35 -3.47
C GLY A 46 -4.05 -7.20 -2.56
N GLY A 47 -4.21 -5.97 -3.05
CA GLY A 47 -3.79 -4.76 -2.35
C GLY A 47 -2.43 -4.22 -2.81
N TRP A 48 -1.99 -3.20 -2.11
CA TRP A 48 -0.84 -2.37 -2.45
C TRP A 48 0.48 -3.06 -2.08
N LYS A 49 1.47 -2.98 -2.98
CA LYS A 49 2.80 -3.53 -2.73
C LYS A 49 3.56 -2.55 -1.84
N VAL A 50 3.87 -2.99 -0.62
CA VAL A 50 4.65 -2.28 0.38
C VAL A 50 5.96 -2.99 0.62
#